data_AF-A0A814WXU5-F1
#
_entry.id   AF-A0A814WXU5-F1
#
_cell.length_a   1.000
_cell.length_b   1.000
_cell.length_c   1.000
_cell.angle_alpha   90.00
_cell.angle_beta   90.00
_cell.angle_gamma   90.00
#
_symmetry.space_group_name_H-M   'P 1'
#
loop_
_entity.id
_entity.type
_entity.pdbx_description
1 polymer ?
#
loop_
_entity_poly.entity_id
_entity_poly.type
_entity_poly.pdbx_seq_one_letter_code
_entity_poly.pdbx_strand_id
1 'polypeptide(L)'
;MNNNSSNFTTTAPIPCASDYVLSEFKRIVEGWVLSSICLFGICGNLLTCVILSNSRMRESSTNIYLLALSFVNTLVLIGFFLSHGLRSILYDYNLYCTNIYSNPMTTLYESFYARIFLFIFPIHITCILMSIYLTASVALDRFALICLPHKIQKYRTQRHSIKIILAVCLFCVVYCLPFWFEFTHKEDVTNGSNKTSQTKRAITMSEFGKHPLFRLLMRKYLYFIFVFLFPLSILIFCKTCIIRRLITIHKKKRLLGTNTNKRHRSSNAITLLLLSIVFVFLITQFPYFIFNVLYSIKGPSYLSKSSTRFYLGINNVLSVINASSAFILYSFFGERFREMILVIFCCKNLDRSGSSCRTSRQSPVSRLSIISPLIKRNSSCVLSLPLVIRKKKQKESCMLPNEEEEKDVNKKMVLLEKSLRTYDNVRCSVSK
;
A
#
# COMPACT_ATOMS: atom_id res chain seq x y z
N MET A 1 43.99 13.58 -65.70
CA MET A 1 43.98 12.71 -64.50
C MET A 1 44.10 13.59 -63.26
N ASN A 2 43.00 13.77 -62.51
CA ASN A 2 42.96 13.53 -61.06
C ASN A 2 41.59 13.92 -60.51
N ASN A 3 40.85 12.88 -60.11
CA ASN A 3 39.61 12.94 -59.35
C ASN A 3 39.91 13.46 -57.94
N ASN A 4 39.23 14.53 -57.52
CA ASN A 4 39.07 14.84 -56.09
C ASN A 4 37.66 14.45 -55.66
N SER A 5 37.53 13.18 -55.31
CA SER A 5 36.41 12.62 -54.56
C SER A 5 36.49 13.05 -53.10
N SER A 6 35.47 13.81 -52.67
CA SER A 6 34.79 13.75 -51.37
C SER A 6 35.47 12.99 -50.22
N ASN A 7 35.80 13.69 -49.13
CA ASN A 7 35.80 13.11 -47.78
C ASN A 7 34.97 14.01 -46.85
N PHE A 8 33.65 13.81 -46.89
CA PHE A 8 32.75 14.26 -45.83
C PHE A 8 32.98 13.31 -44.65
N THR A 9 33.83 13.71 -43.70
CA THR A 9 33.95 13.01 -42.41
C THR A 9 32.63 13.11 -41.67
N THR A 10 31.85 12.02 -41.72
CA THR A 10 30.70 11.81 -40.85
C THR A 10 31.24 11.72 -39.43
N THR A 11 31.09 12.80 -38.65
CA THR A 11 31.44 12.80 -37.23
C THR A 11 30.51 11.83 -36.51
N ALA A 12 31.08 10.75 -35.96
CA ALA A 12 30.38 9.88 -35.04
C ALA A 12 29.84 10.72 -33.86
N PRO A 13 28.59 10.50 -33.39
CA PRO A 13 28.05 11.26 -32.28
C PRO A 13 28.89 11.04 -31.03
N ILE A 14 29.27 12.15 -30.38
CA ILE A 14 30.09 12.19 -29.17
C ILE A 14 29.41 11.36 -28.07
N PRO A 15 30.04 10.29 -27.55
CA PRO A 15 29.48 9.43 -26.50
C PRO A 15 29.05 10.21 -25.24
N CYS A 16 29.71 11.33 -24.95
CA CYS A 16 29.44 12.15 -23.76
C CYS A 16 28.07 12.84 -23.75
N ALA A 17 27.47 13.17 -24.91
CA ALA A 17 26.23 13.94 -24.93
C ALA A 17 25.02 13.11 -24.46
N SER A 18 24.92 11.85 -24.89
CA SER A 18 23.82 10.97 -24.47
C SER A 18 23.89 10.62 -22.99
N ASP A 19 25.10 10.36 -22.47
CA ASP A 19 25.30 10.02 -21.07
C ASP A 19 25.11 11.24 -20.14
N TYR A 20 25.49 12.43 -20.58
CA TYR A 20 25.20 13.68 -19.87
C TYR A 20 23.70 13.92 -19.71
N VAL A 21 22.94 13.85 -20.82
CA VAL A 21 21.47 14.05 -20.80
C VAL A 21 20.79 13.03 -19.88
N LEU A 22 21.22 11.77 -19.93
CA LEU A 22 20.70 10.73 -19.06
C LEU A 22 21.01 11.00 -17.58
N SER A 23 22.21 11.50 -17.27
CA SER A 23 22.57 11.82 -15.90
C SER A 23 21.76 12.99 -15.35
N GLU A 24 21.63 14.06 -16.11
CA GLU A 24 20.81 15.22 -15.73
C GLU A 24 19.35 14.82 -15.51
N PHE A 25 18.81 13.99 -16.40
CA PHE A 25 17.48 13.41 -16.22
C PHE A 25 17.37 12.64 -14.90
N LYS A 26 18.32 11.75 -14.59
CA LYS A 26 18.28 11.00 -13.33
C LYS A 26 18.37 11.91 -12.11
N ARG A 27 19.22 12.93 -12.15
CA ARG A 27 19.35 13.92 -11.07
C ARG A 27 18.04 14.66 -10.83
N ILE A 28 17.36 15.11 -11.89
CA ILE A 28 16.07 15.81 -11.77
C ILE A 28 14.96 14.84 -11.35
N VAL A 29 14.81 13.73 -12.06
CA VAL A 29 13.66 12.83 -11.93
C VAL A 29 13.79 11.88 -10.73
N GLU A 30 14.90 11.16 -10.62
CA GLU A 30 15.14 10.28 -9.46
C GLU A 30 15.67 11.05 -8.26
N GLY A 31 16.51 12.06 -8.46
CA GLY A 31 17.06 12.83 -7.36
C GLY A 31 15.99 13.74 -6.73
N TRP A 32 15.56 14.79 -7.41
CA TRP A 32 14.68 15.80 -6.83
C TRP A 32 13.20 15.38 -6.78
N VAL A 33 12.62 14.99 -7.91
CA VAL A 33 11.17 14.69 -8.01
C VAL A 33 10.81 13.48 -7.17
N LEU A 34 11.47 12.34 -7.39
CA LEU A 34 11.19 11.11 -6.65
C LEU A 34 11.42 11.26 -5.15
N SER A 35 12.51 11.92 -4.72
CA SER A 35 12.76 12.14 -3.28
C SER A 35 11.68 12.99 -2.62
N SER A 36 11.20 14.04 -3.30
CA SER A 36 10.13 14.89 -2.79
C SER A 36 8.84 14.10 -2.57
N ILE A 37 8.48 13.24 -3.53
CA ILE A 37 7.29 12.39 -3.42
C ILE A 37 7.49 11.33 -2.32
N CYS A 38 8.70 10.81 -2.14
CA CYS A 38 9.02 9.88 -1.04
C CYS A 38 8.81 10.54 0.32
N LEU A 39 9.35 11.74 0.54
CA LEU A 39 9.20 12.47 1.81
C LEU A 39 7.73 12.75 2.12
N PHE A 40 6.98 13.28 1.14
CA PHE A 40 5.54 13.50 1.29
C PHE A 40 4.78 12.21 1.61
N GLY A 41 5.08 11.14 0.89
CA GLY A 41 4.46 9.84 1.08
C GLY A 41 4.79 9.18 2.42
N ILE A 42 6.01 9.34 2.93
CA ILE A 42 6.43 8.84 4.24
C ILE A 42 5.62 9.55 5.32
N CYS A 43 5.56 10.89 5.29
CA CYS A 43 4.76 11.68 6.24
C CYS A 43 3.28 11.25 6.21
N GLY A 44 2.70 11.11 5.02
CA GLY A 44 1.32 10.68 4.85
C GLY A 44 1.05 9.27 5.38
N ASN A 45 1.88 8.29 5.01
CA ASN A 45 1.69 6.91 5.45
C ASN A 45 1.94 6.73 6.96
N LEU A 46 2.88 7.48 7.56
CA LEU A 46 3.07 7.51 9.01
C LEU A 46 1.84 8.08 9.72
N LEU A 47 1.27 9.19 9.22
CA LEU A 47 0.03 9.73 9.76
C LEU A 47 -1.12 8.71 9.64
N THR A 48 -1.24 8.01 8.52
CA THR A 48 -2.20 6.90 8.38
C THR A 48 -1.97 5.81 9.42
N CYS A 49 -0.71 5.44 9.68
CA CYS A 49 -0.39 4.45 10.70
C CYS A 49 -0.87 4.89 12.09
N VAL A 50 -0.63 6.16 12.46
CA VAL A 50 -1.08 6.72 13.74
C VAL A 50 -2.60 6.69 13.85
N ILE A 51 -3.32 7.13 12.82
CA ILE A 51 -4.79 7.19 12.81
C ILE A 51 -5.39 5.78 12.90
N LEU A 52 -4.93 4.85 12.05
CA LEU A 52 -5.48 3.50 11.99
C LEU A 52 -5.07 2.62 13.18
N SER A 53 -4.01 3.01 13.90
CA SER A 53 -3.62 2.35 15.16
C SER A 53 -4.58 2.64 16.31
N ASN A 54 -5.45 3.64 16.20
CA ASN A 54 -6.45 3.92 17.24
C ASN A 54 -7.43 2.73 17.38
N SER A 55 -7.73 2.34 18.63
CA SER A 55 -8.61 1.20 18.93
C SER A 55 -9.99 1.30 18.26
N ARG A 56 -10.56 2.51 18.15
CA ARG A 56 -11.85 2.77 17.48
C ARG A 56 -11.81 2.51 15.97
N MET A 57 -10.65 2.70 15.35
CA MET A 57 -10.46 2.46 13.91
C MET A 57 -10.23 0.98 13.62
N ARG A 58 -9.63 0.23 14.54
CA ARG A 58 -9.30 -1.19 14.34
C ARG A 58 -10.52 -2.12 14.32
N GLU A 59 -11.71 -1.67 14.71
CA GLU A 59 -12.95 -2.46 14.70
C GLU A 59 -13.23 -3.09 13.32
N SER A 60 -12.88 -2.39 12.24
CA SER A 60 -12.95 -2.94 10.89
C SER A 60 -11.71 -3.77 10.56
N SER A 61 -11.92 -5.04 10.17
CA SER A 61 -10.86 -5.92 9.67
C SER A 61 -10.05 -5.29 8.54
N THR A 62 -10.70 -4.50 7.67
CA THR A 62 -10.01 -3.85 6.55
C THR A 62 -8.99 -2.85 7.04
N ASN A 63 -9.28 -2.11 8.11
CA ASN A 63 -8.38 -1.07 8.63
C ASN A 63 -7.08 -1.67 9.15
N ILE A 64 -7.05 -2.94 9.54
CA ILE A 64 -5.83 -3.67 9.91
C ILE A 64 -4.96 -3.91 8.67
N TYR A 65 -5.55 -4.32 7.54
CA TYR A 65 -4.83 -4.46 6.28
C TYR A 65 -4.30 -3.10 5.78
N LEU A 66 -5.11 -2.03 5.90
CA LEU A 66 -4.69 -0.69 5.49
C LEU A 66 -3.55 -0.17 6.38
N LEU A 67 -3.57 -0.45 7.68
CA LEU A 67 -2.48 -0.14 8.60
C LEU A 67 -1.17 -0.86 8.20
N ALA A 68 -1.25 -2.17 7.95
CA ALA A 68 -0.10 -2.96 7.50
C ALA A 68 0.43 -2.45 6.15
N LEU A 69 -0.46 -2.14 5.21
CA LEU A 69 -0.11 -1.59 3.90
C LEU A 69 0.59 -0.23 4.02
N SER A 70 0.08 0.68 4.86
CA SER A 70 0.73 1.98 5.09
C SER A 70 2.11 1.84 5.73
N PHE A 71 2.27 0.91 6.68
CA PHE A 71 3.57 0.63 7.27
C PHE A 71 4.57 0.11 6.22
N VAL A 72 4.17 -0.87 5.41
CA VAL A 72 5.02 -1.40 4.34
C VAL A 72 5.31 -0.36 3.25
N ASN A 73 4.33 0.47 2.88
CA ASN A 73 4.53 1.56 1.92
C ASN A 73 5.55 2.58 2.44
N THR A 74 5.57 2.89 3.73
CA THR A 74 6.64 3.71 4.33
C THR A 74 8.02 3.08 4.10
N LEU A 75 8.17 1.77 4.32
CA LEU A 75 9.43 1.06 4.05
C LEU A 75 9.80 1.05 2.56
N VAL A 76 8.83 0.89 1.66
CA VAL A 76 9.04 1.00 0.20
C VAL A 76 9.59 2.39 -0.17
N LEU A 77 8.98 3.45 0.35
CA LEU A 77 9.39 4.82 0.07
C LEU A 77 10.78 5.15 0.64
N ILE A 78 11.08 4.68 1.86
CA ILE A 78 12.44 4.78 2.43
C ILE A 78 13.44 4.05 1.53
N GLY A 79 13.11 2.84 1.07
CA GLY A 79 13.97 2.08 0.17
C GLY A 79 14.23 2.79 -1.16
N PHE A 80 13.21 3.38 -1.79
CA PHE A 80 13.37 4.18 -3.02
C PHE A 80 14.21 5.43 -2.78
N PHE A 81 13.97 6.14 -1.67
CA PHE A 81 14.75 7.31 -1.31
C PHE A 81 16.24 6.96 -1.13
N LEU A 82 16.55 5.89 -0.38
CA LEU A 82 17.94 5.49 -0.15
C LEU A 82 18.63 4.93 -1.40
N SER A 83 17.93 4.11 -2.19
CA SER A 83 18.53 3.42 -3.34
C SER A 83 18.58 4.25 -4.62
N HIS A 84 17.61 5.13 -4.85
CA HIS A 84 17.51 5.95 -6.06
C HIS A 84 17.66 7.45 -5.77
N GLY A 85 16.89 7.97 -4.81
CA GLY A 85 16.85 9.41 -4.52
C GLY A 85 18.19 9.99 -4.09
N LEU A 86 18.68 9.51 -2.93
CA LEU A 86 19.93 9.94 -2.32
C LEU A 86 21.12 9.70 -3.26
N ARG A 87 21.16 8.54 -3.93
CA ARG A 87 22.21 8.23 -4.92
C ARG A 87 22.18 9.22 -6.07
N SER A 88 21.04 9.48 -6.68
CA SER A 88 20.95 10.38 -7.84
C SER A 88 21.16 11.86 -7.50
N ILE A 89 20.98 12.28 -6.24
CA ILE A 89 21.34 13.64 -5.77
C ILE A 89 22.85 13.77 -5.58
N LEU A 90 23.47 12.77 -4.94
CA LEU A 90 24.89 12.80 -4.57
C LEU A 90 25.82 12.40 -5.73
N TYR A 91 25.28 11.74 -6.75
CA TYR A 91 26.01 11.37 -7.96
C TYR A 91 26.10 12.55 -8.92
N ASP A 92 27.20 13.30 -8.83
CA ASP A 92 27.50 14.41 -9.76
C ASP A 92 28.31 13.94 -10.97
N TYR A 93 27.68 13.98 -12.15
CA TYR A 93 28.27 13.55 -13.41
C TYR A 93 29.23 14.58 -14.01
N ASN A 94 29.09 15.87 -13.68
CA ASN A 94 30.07 16.88 -14.11
C ASN A 94 31.45 16.61 -13.49
N LEU A 95 31.47 16.09 -12.25
CA LEU A 95 32.67 15.63 -11.57
C LEU A 95 33.23 14.34 -12.19
N TYR A 96 32.36 13.43 -12.63
CA TYR A 96 32.73 12.13 -13.21
C TYR A 96 33.46 12.26 -14.56
N CYS A 97 33.02 13.18 -15.42
CA CYS A 97 33.64 13.41 -16.73
C CYS A 97 34.90 14.28 -16.69
N THR A 98 35.06 15.13 -15.68
CA THR A 98 36.19 16.09 -15.64
C THR A 98 37.34 15.66 -14.73
N ASN A 99 37.12 14.88 -13.67
CA ASN A 99 38.19 14.32 -12.85
C ASN A 99 37.65 13.27 -11.86
N ILE A 100 37.78 11.98 -12.21
CA ILE A 100 37.66 10.89 -11.23
C ILE A 100 38.65 11.07 -10.05
N TYR A 101 39.72 11.86 -10.25
CA TYR A 101 40.81 12.03 -9.31
C TYR A 101 40.69 13.22 -8.34
N SER A 102 39.73 14.14 -8.47
CA SER A 102 39.78 15.40 -7.71
C SER A 102 38.88 15.48 -6.47
N ASN A 103 37.84 14.64 -6.33
CA ASN A 103 36.97 14.69 -5.16
C ASN A 103 36.92 13.37 -4.37
N PRO A 104 37.67 13.25 -3.27
CA PRO A 104 37.66 12.05 -2.44
C PRO A 104 36.29 11.73 -1.83
N MET A 105 35.41 12.72 -1.66
CA MET A 105 34.08 12.51 -1.06
C MET A 105 33.14 11.70 -1.96
N THR A 106 33.16 11.92 -3.28
CA THR A 106 32.31 11.17 -4.22
C THR A 106 32.72 9.69 -4.29
N THR A 107 34.02 9.42 -4.31
CA THR A 107 34.55 8.04 -4.32
C THR A 107 34.26 7.30 -3.01
N LEU A 108 34.36 7.99 -1.86
CA LEU A 108 33.98 7.44 -0.55
C LEU A 108 32.48 7.12 -0.49
N TYR A 109 31.63 8.03 -0.98
CA TYR A 109 30.18 7.83 -1.05
C TYR A 109 29.81 6.62 -1.90
N GLU A 110 30.34 6.52 -3.12
CA GLU A 110 30.05 5.39 -4.03
C GLU A 110 30.50 4.05 -3.41
N SER A 111 31.66 4.03 -2.76
CA SER A 111 32.16 2.84 -2.07
C SER A 111 31.29 2.43 -0.88
N PHE A 112 30.80 3.42 -0.12
CA PHE A 112 29.88 3.20 1.01
C PHE A 112 28.50 2.74 0.53
N TYR A 113 27.95 3.41 -0.48
CA TYR A 113 26.68 3.05 -1.12
C TYR A 113 26.76 1.63 -1.67
N ALA A 114 27.83 1.28 -2.39
CA ALA A 114 28.03 -0.07 -2.89
C ALA A 114 27.93 -1.09 -1.75
N ARG A 115 28.66 -0.90 -0.64
CA ARG A 115 28.63 -1.82 0.51
C ARG A 115 27.23 -2.01 1.09
N ILE A 116 26.46 -0.94 1.19
CA ILE A 116 25.12 -0.98 1.77
C ILE A 116 24.07 -1.50 0.77
N PHE A 117 24.29 -1.31 -0.53
CA PHE A 117 23.36 -1.71 -1.59
C PHE A 117 22.99 -3.19 -1.52
N LEU A 118 23.94 -4.07 -1.20
CA LEU A 118 23.69 -5.52 -1.09
C LEU A 118 22.65 -5.86 -0.02
N PHE A 119 22.50 -5.03 1.01
CA PHE A 119 21.48 -5.19 2.05
C PHE A 119 20.19 -4.44 1.70
N ILE A 120 20.31 -3.21 1.19
CA ILE A 120 19.13 -2.40 0.84
C ILE A 120 18.33 -3.04 -0.29
N PHE A 121 18.99 -3.56 -1.32
CA PHE A 121 18.33 -4.12 -2.50
C PHE A 121 17.34 -5.26 -2.17
N PRO A 122 17.74 -6.38 -1.53
CA PRO A 122 16.81 -7.47 -1.25
C PRO A 122 15.71 -7.07 -0.27
N ILE A 123 16.02 -6.23 0.73
CA ILE A 123 15.01 -5.69 1.66
C ILE A 123 13.98 -4.85 0.91
N HIS A 124 14.44 -3.98 0.01
CA HIS A 124 13.57 -3.10 -0.77
C HIS A 124 12.65 -3.90 -1.70
N ILE A 125 13.19 -4.88 -2.44
CA ILE A 125 12.39 -5.78 -3.29
C ILE A 125 11.35 -6.55 -2.46
N THR A 126 11.73 -7.02 -1.27
CA THR A 126 10.81 -7.70 -0.36
C THR A 126 9.66 -6.78 0.07
N CYS A 127 9.96 -5.52 0.42
CA CYS A 127 8.94 -4.54 0.80
C CYS A 127 7.99 -4.21 -0.35
N ILE A 128 8.52 -4.08 -1.59
CA ILE A 128 7.69 -3.88 -2.78
C ILE A 128 6.73 -5.06 -2.96
N LEU A 129 7.23 -6.29 -2.86
CA LEU A 129 6.40 -7.49 -2.98
C LEU A 129 5.32 -7.55 -1.90
N MET A 130 5.67 -7.25 -0.65
CA MET A 130 4.72 -7.15 0.45
C MET A 130 3.63 -6.10 0.15
N SER A 131 3.98 -4.93 -0.37
CA SER A 131 3.01 -3.89 -0.74
C SER A 131 2.02 -4.37 -1.80
N ILE A 132 2.50 -5.09 -2.83
CA ILE A 132 1.68 -5.68 -3.89
C ILE A 132 0.67 -6.68 -3.28
N TYR A 133 1.15 -7.63 -2.48
CA TYR A 133 0.29 -8.66 -1.91
C TYR A 133 -0.65 -8.14 -0.82
N LEU A 134 -0.25 -7.13 -0.04
CA LEU A 134 -1.14 -6.46 0.90
C LEU A 134 -2.22 -5.68 0.17
N THR A 135 -1.90 -5.05 -0.97
CA THR A 135 -2.90 -4.41 -1.84
C THR A 135 -3.92 -5.42 -2.38
N ALA A 136 -3.46 -6.59 -2.83
CA ALA A 136 -4.34 -7.69 -3.23
C ALA A 136 -5.20 -8.20 -2.06
N SER A 137 -4.62 -8.31 -0.86
CA SER A 137 -5.32 -8.72 0.36
C SER A 137 -6.42 -7.74 0.78
N VAL A 138 -6.16 -6.43 0.67
CA VAL A 138 -7.19 -5.39 0.86
C VAL A 138 -8.33 -5.57 -0.13
N ALA A 139 -8.03 -5.82 -1.41
CA ALA A 139 -9.06 -6.03 -2.42
C ALA A 139 -9.90 -7.27 -2.14
N LEU A 140 -9.29 -8.36 -1.67
CA LEU A 140 -9.99 -9.58 -1.25
C LEU A 140 -10.87 -9.35 -0.02
N ASP A 141 -10.39 -8.65 1.00
CA ASP A 141 -11.19 -8.32 2.19
C ASP A 141 -12.39 -7.44 1.82
N ARG A 142 -12.20 -6.46 0.90
CA ARG A 142 -13.28 -5.63 0.37
C ARG A 142 -14.28 -6.43 -0.47
N PHE A 143 -13.80 -7.32 -1.32
CA PHE A 143 -14.65 -8.25 -2.08
C PHE A 143 -15.48 -9.11 -1.12
N ALA A 144 -14.86 -9.70 -0.09
CA ALA A 144 -15.54 -10.50 0.91
C ALA A 144 -16.60 -9.69 1.68
N LEU A 145 -16.33 -8.42 1.99
CA LEU A 145 -17.29 -7.55 2.66
C LEU A 145 -18.50 -7.18 1.77
N ILE A 146 -18.29 -6.91 0.49
CA ILE A 146 -19.32 -6.33 -0.41
C ILE A 146 -20.10 -7.42 -1.17
N CYS A 147 -19.41 -8.46 -1.63
CA CYS A 147 -19.96 -9.47 -2.52
C CYS A 147 -20.49 -10.70 -1.79
N LEU A 148 -19.95 -11.06 -0.61
CA LEU A 148 -20.38 -12.25 0.13
C LEU A 148 -21.54 -11.96 1.11
N PRO A 149 -22.42 -12.96 1.35
CA PRO A 149 -23.56 -12.82 2.27
C PRO A 149 -23.12 -12.56 3.72
N HIS A 150 -23.99 -11.88 4.49
CA HIS A 150 -23.72 -11.47 5.87
C HIS A 150 -23.28 -12.64 6.78
N LYS A 151 -23.83 -13.85 6.57
CA LYS A 151 -23.49 -15.05 7.35
C LYS A 151 -21.99 -15.40 7.30
N ILE A 152 -21.29 -15.08 6.20
CA ILE A 152 -19.86 -15.35 6.02
C ILE A 152 -19.00 -14.24 6.66
N GLN A 153 -19.56 -13.03 6.82
CA GLN A 153 -18.83 -11.91 7.40
C GLN A 153 -18.47 -12.12 8.88
N LYS A 154 -19.15 -13.03 9.59
CA LYS A 154 -18.81 -13.41 10.98
C LYS A 154 -17.39 -13.99 11.11
N TYR A 155 -16.84 -14.56 10.04
CA TYR A 155 -15.48 -15.10 10.03
C TYR A 155 -14.40 -14.03 9.80
N ARG A 156 -14.79 -12.80 9.43
CA ARG A 156 -13.89 -11.70 9.11
C ARG A 156 -13.45 -10.94 10.38
N THR A 157 -12.77 -11.65 11.29
CA THR A 157 -12.30 -11.09 12.57
C THR A 157 -10.91 -10.49 12.46
N GLN A 158 -10.57 -9.58 13.38
CA GLN A 158 -9.24 -8.97 13.46
C GLN A 158 -8.10 -10.00 13.55
N ARG A 159 -8.31 -11.06 14.33
CA ARG A 159 -7.32 -12.12 14.51
C ARG A 159 -7.05 -12.88 13.21
N HIS A 160 -8.10 -13.15 12.43
CA HIS A 160 -7.94 -13.77 11.12
C HIS A 160 -7.18 -12.86 10.14
N SER A 161 -7.49 -11.55 10.11
CA SER A 161 -6.74 -10.60 9.28
C SER A 161 -5.25 -10.56 9.63
N ILE A 162 -4.90 -10.52 10.92
CA ILE A 162 -3.49 -10.52 11.35
C ILE A 162 -2.78 -11.80 10.90
N LYS A 163 -3.42 -12.97 11.03
CA LYS A 163 -2.85 -14.24 10.56
C LYS A 163 -2.59 -14.22 9.04
N ILE A 164 -3.53 -13.69 8.25
CA ILE A 164 -3.36 -13.57 6.80
C ILE A 164 -2.21 -12.62 6.46
N ILE A 165 -2.12 -11.47 7.12
CA ILE A 165 -1.03 -10.51 6.93
C ILE A 165 0.32 -11.15 7.23
N LEU A 166 0.45 -11.85 8.37
CA LEU A 166 1.69 -12.53 8.75
C LEU A 166 2.07 -13.62 7.74
N ALA A 167 1.10 -14.41 7.27
CA ALA A 167 1.35 -15.43 6.25
C ALA A 167 1.80 -14.82 4.91
N VAL A 168 1.19 -13.71 4.48
CA VAL A 168 1.59 -12.96 3.28
C VAL A 168 3.01 -12.40 3.43
N CYS A 169 3.32 -11.77 4.57
CA CYS A 169 4.66 -11.26 4.84
C CYS A 169 5.71 -12.37 4.83
N LEU A 170 5.42 -13.51 5.47
CA LEU A 170 6.32 -14.66 5.49
C LEU A 170 6.57 -15.20 4.07
N PHE A 171 5.51 -15.35 3.26
CA PHE A 171 5.64 -15.76 1.86
C PHE A 171 6.55 -14.81 1.08
N CYS A 172 6.39 -13.48 1.23
CA CYS A 172 7.22 -12.50 0.54
C CYS A 172 8.70 -12.62 0.94
N VAL A 173 8.99 -12.78 2.24
CA VAL A 173 10.36 -12.97 2.73
C VAL A 173 10.98 -14.23 2.12
N VAL A 174 10.27 -15.37 2.17
CA VAL A 174 10.74 -16.65 1.65
C VAL A 174 11.01 -16.57 0.14
N TYR A 175 10.08 -16.00 -0.63
CA TYR A 175 10.25 -15.80 -2.06
C TYR A 175 11.48 -14.92 -2.38
N CYS A 176 11.74 -13.91 -1.56
CA CYS A 176 12.84 -12.97 -1.79
C CYS A 176 14.22 -13.48 -1.30
N LEU A 177 14.31 -14.60 -0.57
CA LEU A 177 15.59 -15.13 -0.06
C LEU A 177 16.68 -15.28 -1.15
N PRO A 178 16.39 -15.84 -2.35
CA PRO A 178 17.42 -16.00 -3.38
C PRO A 178 18.03 -14.68 -3.88
N PHE A 179 17.30 -13.57 -3.78
CA PHE A 179 17.77 -12.27 -4.26
C PHE A 179 18.87 -11.65 -3.37
N TRP A 180 19.03 -12.15 -2.14
CA TRP A 180 20.16 -11.77 -1.27
C TRP A 180 21.50 -12.19 -1.86
N PHE A 181 21.52 -13.25 -2.67
CA PHE A 181 22.73 -13.80 -3.27
C PHE A 181 22.95 -13.34 -4.71
N GLU A 182 22.15 -12.42 -5.23
CA GLU A 182 22.18 -12.05 -6.64
C GLU A 182 23.36 -11.15 -7.02
N PHE A 183 23.72 -10.21 -6.14
CA PHE A 183 24.75 -9.22 -6.40
C PHE A 183 25.96 -9.44 -5.49
N THR A 184 27.13 -9.03 -5.97
CA THR A 184 28.40 -9.05 -5.23
C THR A 184 29.22 -7.80 -5.55
N HIS A 185 30.29 -7.58 -4.80
CA HIS A 185 31.29 -6.56 -5.09
C HIS A 185 32.41 -7.14 -5.94
N LYS A 186 32.84 -6.36 -6.93
CA LYS A 186 34.19 -6.50 -7.50
C LYS A 186 35.03 -5.32 -7.05
N GLU A 187 36.22 -5.63 -6.58
CA GLU A 187 37.26 -4.67 -6.24
C GLU A 187 38.22 -4.62 -7.42
N ASP A 188 38.13 -3.56 -8.22
CA ASP A 188 39.13 -3.30 -9.25
C ASP A 188 40.23 -2.47 -8.58
N VAL A 189 41.39 -3.09 -8.36
CA VAL A 189 42.59 -2.40 -7.89
C VAL A 189 43.29 -1.82 -9.11
N THR A 190 43.00 -0.57 -9.43
CA THR A 190 43.82 0.19 -10.37
C THR A 190 45.08 0.65 -9.66
N ASN A 191 46.22 0.02 -9.98
CA ASN A 191 47.53 0.55 -9.62
C ASN A 191 47.79 1.80 -10.46
N GLY A 192 47.46 2.98 -9.92
CA GLY A 192 47.90 4.24 -10.48
C GLY A 192 49.43 4.34 -10.41
N SER A 193 50.05 4.89 -11.44
CA SER A 193 51.51 5.12 -11.54
C SER A 193 52.11 5.94 -10.39
N ASN A 194 51.29 6.55 -9.52
CA ASN A 194 51.71 7.20 -8.28
C ASN A 194 50.95 6.60 -7.07
N LYS A 195 51.56 5.62 -6.39
CA LYS A 195 51.40 5.12 -5.00
C LYS A 195 50.12 5.46 -4.18
N THR A 196 48.93 5.45 -4.78
CA THR A 196 47.66 5.35 -4.03
C THR A 196 46.78 4.33 -4.71
N SER A 197 46.68 3.13 -4.11
CA SER A 197 45.76 2.08 -4.55
C SER A 197 44.33 2.53 -4.26
N GLN A 198 43.66 3.13 -5.25
CA GLN A 198 42.23 3.40 -5.15
C GLN A 198 41.47 2.12 -5.50
N THR A 199 40.75 1.57 -4.52
CA THR A 199 39.90 0.39 -4.71
C THR A 199 38.57 0.86 -5.28
N LYS A 200 38.33 0.68 -6.57
CA LYS A 200 37.01 0.94 -7.17
C LYS A 200 36.11 -0.25 -6.87
N ARG A 201 35.07 -0.03 -6.08
CA ARG A 201 34.11 -1.08 -5.70
C ARG A 201 32.86 -0.98 -6.58
N ALA A 202 32.76 -1.84 -7.59
CA ALA A 202 31.60 -1.89 -8.48
C ALA A 202 30.60 -2.97 -8.01
N ILE A 203 29.30 -2.64 -8.07
CA ILE A 203 28.23 -3.64 -7.89
C ILE A 203 28.17 -4.46 -9.18
N THR A 204 28.34 -5.78 -9.07
CA THR A 204 28.23 -6.70 -10.20
C THR A 204 27.38 -7.90 -9.83
N MET A 205 26.88 -8.63 -10.83
CA MET A 205 26.15 -9.87 -10.55
C MET A 205 27.09 -10.93 -10.01
N SER A 206 26.67 -11.62 -8.95
CA SER A 206 27.38 -12.76 -8.38
C SER A 206 27.36 -13.97 -9.32
N GLU A 207 28.13 -15.00 -9.01
CA GLU A 207 28.07 -16.27 -9.74
C GLU A 207 26.67 -16.90 -9.68
N PHE A 208 26.04 -16.88 -8.50
CA PHE A 208 24.65 -17.31 -8.31
C PHE A 208 23.67 -16.49 -9.15
N GLY A 209 23.81 -15.16 -9.16
CA GLY A 209 22.95 -14.25 -9.92
C GLY A 209 23.11 -14.38 -11.44
N LYS A 210 24.29 -14.82 -11.92
CA LYS A 210 24.55 -15.10 -13.34
C LYS A 210 24.08 -16.48 -13.76
N HIS A 211 23.93 -17.41 -12.83
CA HIS A 211 23.58 -18.79 -13.13
C HIS A 211 22.30 -18.88 -13.98
N PRO A 212 22.31 -19.61 -15.11
CA PRO A 212 21.19 -19.62 -16.06
C PRO A 212 19.89 -20.12 -15.42
N LEU A 213 19.98 -21.08 -14.50
CA LEU A 213 18.80 -21.58 -13.77
C LEU A 213 18.16 -20.51 -12.88
N PHE A 214 18.95 -19.70 -12.17
CA PHE A 214 18.42 -18.61 -11.34
C PHE A 214 17.70 -17.58 -12.22
N ARG A 215 18.34 -17.22 -13.35
CA ARG A 215 17.77 -16.26 -14.30
C ARG A 215 16.48 -16.75 -14.95
N LEU A 216 16.44 -18.01 -15.34
CA LEU A 216 15.28 -18.62 -15.95
C LEU A 216 14.15 -18.83 -14.93
N LEU A 217 14.45 -19.46 -13.80
CA LEU A 217 13.43 -19.82 -12.80
C LEU A 217 12.95 -18.60 -12.01
N MET A 218 13.86 -17.90 -11.31
CA MET A 218 13.49 -16.81 -10.40
C MET A 218 13.10 -15.55 -11.16
N ARG A 219 13.95 -15.10 -12.09
CA ARG A 219 13.78 -13.80 -12.77
C ARG A 219 12.79 -13.83 -13.93
N LYS A 220 12.49 -14.98 -14.52
CA LYS A 220 11.55 -15.10 -15.65
C LYS A 220 10.24 -15.75 -15.25
N TYR A 221 10.24 -17.03 -14.88
CA TYR A 221 8.98 -17.73 -14.62
C TYR A 221 8.33 -17.33 -13.29
N LEU A 222 9.05 -17.43 -12.17
CA LEU A 222 8.49 -17.15 -10.85
C LEU A 222 8.17 -15.66 -10.68
N TYR A 223 9.01 -14.77 -11.21
CA TYR A 223 8.70 -13.33 -11.24
C TYR A 223 7.39 -13.06 -12.00
N PHE A 224 7.24 -13.59 -13.22
CA PHE A 224 6.03 -13.41 -14.01
C PHE A 224 4.78 -13.97 -13.31
N ILE A 225 4.89 -15.11 -12.65
CA ILE A 225 3.74 -15.73 -11.96
C ILE A 225 3.40 -14.98 -10.68
N PHE A 226 4.36 -14.81 -9.77
CA PHE A 226 4.10 -14.34 -8.40
C PHE A 226 4.13 -12.83 -8.24
N VAL A 227 4.95 -12.12 -9.00
CA VAL A 227 5.01 -10.65 -8.90
C VAL A 227 3.96 -10.00 -9.80
N PHE A 228 3.60 -10.66 -10.91
CA PHE A 228 2.64 -10.11 -11.87
C PHE A 228 1.32 -10.85 -11.95
N LEU A 229 1.30 -12.06 -12.53
CA LEU A 229 0.07 -12.70 -12.99
C LEU A 229 -0.88 -12.91 -11.82
N PHE A 230 -0.40 -13.49 -10.73
CA PHE A 230 -1.22 -13.85 -9.58
C PHE A 230 -1.81 -12.61 -8.86
N PRO A 231 -1.02 -11.60 -8.43
CA PRO A 231 -1.58 -10.38 -7.85
C PRO A 231 -2.51 -9.63 -8.81
N LEU A 232 -2.15 -9.53 -10.10
CA LEU A 232 -2.98 -8.84 -11.09
C LEU A 232 -4.32 -9.54 -11.29
N SER A 233 -4.33 -10.87 -11.42
CA SER A 233 -5.56 -11.66 -11.55
C SER A 233 -6.49 -11.45 -10.37
N ILE A 234 -5.97 -11.46 -9.13
CA ILE A 234 -6.75 -11.17 -7.93
C ILE A 234 -7.34 -9.76 -8.00
N LEU A 235 -6.53 -8.77 -8.35
CA LEU A 235 -6.99 -7.39 -8.40
C LEU A 235 -8.07 -7.20 -9.46
N ILE A 236 -7.85 -7.66 -10.69
CA ILE A 236 -8.84 -7.55 -11.78
C ILE A 236 -10.13 -8.25 -11.36
N PHE A 237 -10.05 -9.49 -10.88
CA PHE A 237 -11.21 -10.25 -10.41
C PHE A 237 -11.99 -9.50 -9.32
N CYS A 238 -11.33 -9.13 -8.22
CA CYS A 238 -11.97 -8.43 -7.10
C CYS A 238 -12.61 -7.12 -7.55
N LYS A 239 -11.89 -6.33 -8.36
CA LYS A 239 -12.35 -5.03 -8.85
C LYS A 239 -13.60 -5.18 -9.73
N THR A 240 -13.59 -6.10 -10.68
CA THR A 240 -14.75 -6.36 -11.55
C THR A 240 -15.96 -6.84 -10.74
N CYS A 241 -15.76 -7.75 -9.78
CA CYS A 241 -16.83 -8.25 -8.93
C CYS A 241 -17.43 -7.15 -8.03
N ILE A 242 -16.60 -6.31 -7.41
CA ILE A 242 -17.04 -5.20 -6.56
C ILE A 242 -17.86 -4.21 -7.40
N ILE A 243 -17.37 -3.81 -8.58
CA ILE A 243 -18.08 -2.88 -9.47
C ILE A 243 -19.45 -3.45 -9.88
N ARG A 244 -19.50 -4.71 -10.34
CA ARG A 244 -20.75 -5.38 -10.73
C ARG A 244 -21.75 -5.39 -9.57
N ARG A 245 -21.29 -5.77 -8.37
CA ARG A 245 -22.14 -5.84 -7.17
C ARG A 245 -22.67 -4.46 -6.76
N LEU A 246 -21.84 -3.42 -6.81
CA LEU A 246 -22.26 -2.05 -6.50
C LEU A 246 -23.30 -1.54 -7.50
N ILE A 247 -23.14 -1.83 -8.79
CA ILE A 247 -24.13 -1.49 -9.83
C ILE A 247 -25.46 -2.19 -9.54
N THR A 248 -25.45 -3.49 -9.20
CA THR A 248 -26.67 -4.23 -8.83
C THR A 248 -27.37 -3.63 -7.61
N ILE A 249 -26.62 -3.26 -6.57
CA ILE A 249 -27.16 -2.60 -5.37
C ILE A 249 -27.79 -1.26 -5.73
N HIS A 250 -27.14 -0.45 -6.57
CA HIS A 250 -27.67 0.83 -7.03
C HIS A 250 -28.96 0.66 -7.84
N LYS A 251 -29.00 -0.30 -8.77
CA LYS A 251 -30.20 -0.61 -9.56
C LYS A 251 -31.37 -1.04 -8.67
N LYS A 252 -31.14 -1.96 -7.71
CA LYS A 252 -32.17 -2.42 -6.77
C LYS A 252 -32.72 -1.29 -5.90
N LYS A 253 -31.88 -0.37 -5.44
CA LYS A 253 -32.30 0.81 -4.66
C LYS A 253 -33.15 1.79 -5.48
N ARG A 254 -32.87 1.93 -6.78
CA ARG A 254 -33.72 2.74 -7.70
C ARG A 254 -35.09 2.11 -7.90
N LEU A 255 -35.16 0.80 -8.08
CA LEU A 255 -36.42 0.06 -8.27
C LEU A 255 -37.32 0.08 -7.02
N LEU A 256 -36.73 0.15 -5.82
CA LEU A 256 -37.48 0.22 -4.56
C LEU A 256 -37.97 1.65 -4.22
N GLY A 257 -37.81 2.63 -5.12
CA GLY A 257 -38.41 3.96 -4.96
C GLY A 257 -37.89 4.80 -3.77
N THR A 258 -36.79 4.40 -3.11
CA THR A 258 -36.24 5.16 -1.97
C THR A 258 -35.61 6.47 -2.46
N ASN A 259 -36.42 7.51 -2.52
CA ASN A 259 -36.10 8.80 -3.13
C ASN A 259 -35.35 9.70 -2.14
N THR A 260 -34.06 9.41 -1.90
CA THR A 260 -33.19 10.32 -1.13
C THR A 260 -32.18 11.00 -2.07
N ASN A 261 -32.62 12.06 -2.75
CA ASN A 261 -31.79 12.85 -3.69
C ASN A 261 -30.45 13.34 -3.09
N LYS A 262 -30.40 13.63 -1.77
CA LYS A 262 -29.16 14.00 -1.08
C LYS A 262 -28.14 12.84 -0.92
N ARG A 263 -28.60 11.58 -0.89
CA ARG A 263 -27.74 10.40 -0.68
C ARG A 263 -27.22 9.82 -2.00
N HIS A 264 -27.82 10.19 -3.13
CA HIS A 264 -27.43 9.70 -4.46
C HIS A 264 -26.03 10.22 -4.90
N ARG A 265 -25.62 11.41 -4.43
CA ARG A 265 -24.30 12.01 -4.67
C ARG A 265 -23.17 11.28 -3.92
N SER A 266 -23.42 10.83 -2.68
CA SER A 266 -22.48 10.04 -1.87
C SER A 266 -22.23 8.64 -2.47
N SER A 267 -23.26 7.99 -3.00
CA SER A 267 -23.14 6.66 -3.63
C SER A 267 -22.31 6.69 -4.91
N ASN A 268 -22.44 7.74 -5.75
CA ASN A 268 -21.61 7.90 -6.96
C ASN A 268 -20.16 8.25 -6.61
N ALA A 269 -19.93 9.03 -5.55
CA ALA A 269 -18.59 9.37 -5.06
C ALA A 269 -17.83 8.13 -4.53
N ILE A 270 -18.50 7.18 -3.88
CA ILE A 270 -17.91 5.92 -3.43
C ILE A 270 -17.55 5.02 -4.63
N THR A 271 -18.40 4.94 -5.66
CA THR A 271 -18.10 4.17 -6.88
C THR A 271 -16.98 4.82 -7.70
N LEU A 272 -16.95 6.16 -7.79
CA LEU A 272 -15.85 6.94 -8.38
C LEU A 272 -14.55 6.79 -7.61
N LEU A 273 -14.58 6.81 -6.27
CA LEU A 273 -13.44 6.50 -5.42
C LEU A 273 -12.87 5.12 -5.76
N LEU A 274 -13.72 4.10 -5.75
CA LEU A 274 -13.29 2.73 -6.00
C LEU A 274 -12.73 2.55 -7.42
N LEU A 275 -13.31 3.23 -8.42
CA LEU A 275 -12.81 3.27 -9.80
C LEU A 275 -11.49 4.03 -9.95
N SER A 276 -11.32 5.17 -9.27
CA SER A 276 -10.10 5.97 -9.35
C SER A 276 -8.90 5.24 -8.73
N ILE A 277 -9.10 4.53 -7.61
CA ILE A 277 -8.04 3.69 -7.01
C ILE A 277 -7.64 2.55 -7.97
N VAL A 278 -8.61 1.99 -8.69
CA VAL A 278 -8.35 0.95 -9.69
C VAL A 278 -7.48 1.48 -10.82
N PHE A 279 -7.85 2.65 -11.35
CA PHE A 279 -7.21 3.27 -12.49
C PHE A 279 -5.79 3.75 -12.17
N VAL A 280 -5.61 4.41 -11.02
CA VAL A 280 -4.28 4.84 -10.54
C VAL A 280 -3.35 3.64 -10.34
N PHE A 281 -3.83 2.55 -9.75
CA PHE A 281 -3.01 1.35 -9.58
C PHE A 281 -2.60 0.74 -10.92
N LEU A 282 -3.52 0.65 -11.90
CA LEU A 282 -3.19 0.08 -13.21
C LEU A 282 -2.18 0.95 -13.97
N ILE A 283 -2.36 2.27 -13.98
CA ILE A 283 -1.47 3.19 -14.69
C ILE A 283 -0.08 3.21 -14.05
N THR A 284 0.00 3.14 -12.72
CA THR A 284 1.31 3.21 -12.04
C THR A 284 2.05 1.87 -12.05
N GLN A 285 1.36 0.74 -12.03
CA GLN A 285 1.99 -0.58 -11.94
C GLN A 285 2.23 -1.28 -13.28
N PHE A 286 1.36 -1.04 -14.27
CA PHE A 286 1.47 -1.72 -15.56
C PHE A 286 2.77 -1.39 -16.33
N PRO A 287 3.24 -0.13 -16.38
CA PRO A 287 4.53 0.20 -17.01
C PRO A 287 5.73 -0.43 -16.30
N TYR A 288 5.74 -0.42 -14.95
CA TYR A 288 6.79 -1.07 -14.17
C TYR A 288 6.84 -2.58 -14.45
N PHE A 289 5.67 -3.21 -14.61
CA PHE A 289 5.60 -4.61 -15.02
C PHE A 289 6.21 -4.85 -16.42
N ILE A 290 5.83 -4.06 -17.43
CA ILE A 290 6.37 -4.19 -18.79
C ILE A 290 7.90 -4.10 -18.76
N PHE A 291 8.45 -3.15 -18.00
CA PHE A 291 9.89 -3.04 -17.81
C PHE A 291 10.51 -4.34 -17.30
N ASN A 292 9.94 -4.93 -16.24
CA ASN A 292 10.49 -6.15 -15.64
C ASN A 292 10.38 -7.37 -16.56
N VAL A 293 9.32 -7.49 -17.37
CA VAL A 293 9.23 -8.54 -18.40
C VAL A 293 10.33 -8.36 -19.44
N LEU A 294 10.49 -7.13 -19.95
CA LEU A 294 11.52 -6.86 -20.95
C LEU A 294 12.92 -7.09 -20.38
N TYR A 295 13.17 -6.67 -19.14
CA TYR A 295 14.42 -6.90 -18.44
C TYR A 295 14.70 -8.39 -18.17
N SER A 296 13.65 -9.16 -17.89
CA SER A 296 13.73 -10.61 -17.73
C SER A 296 14.10 -11.33 -19.02
N ILE A 297 13.49 -10.94 -20.15
CA ILE A 297 13.73 -11.53 -21.47
C ILE A 297 15.10 -11.11 -22.04
N LYS A 298 15.41 -9.80 -21.98
CA LYS A 298 16.59 -9.22 -22.62
C LYS A 298 17.85 -9.29 -21.75
N GLY A 299 17.71 -9.63 -20.47
CA GLY A 299 18.82 -9.75 -19.55
C GLY A 299 19.44 -8.41 -19.11
N PRO A 300 20.60 -8.43 -18.45
CA PRO A 300 21.21 -7.22 -17.87
C PRO A 300 21.64 -6.19 -18.92
N SER A 301 21.94 -6.64 -20.13
CA SER A 301 22.26 -5.78 -21.28
C SER A 301 21.09 -4.86 -21.66
N TYR A 302 19.86 -5.14 -21.22
CA TYR A 302 18.76 -4.21 -21.41
C TYR A 302 19.01 -2.86 -20.73
N LEU A 303 19.64 -2.87 -19.55
CA LEU A 303 20.01 -1.67 -18.79
C LEU A 303 21.22 -0.93 -19.38
N SER A 304 21.89 -1.43 -20.42
CA SER A 304 22.96 -0.66 -21.08
C SER A 304 22.42 0.46 -21.98
N LYS A 305 21.16 0.34 -22.42
CA LYS A 305 20.53 1.32 -23.31
C LYS A 305 20.01 2.54 -22.53
N SER A 306 20.39 3.75 -22.96
CA SER A 306 19.94 5.00 -22.34
C SER A 306 18.40 5.10 -22.28
N SER A 307 17.69 4.78 -23.37
CA SER A 307 16.21 4.76 -23.43
C SER A 307 15.58 3.87 -22.35
N THR A 308 16.23 2.75 -22.03
CA THR A 308 15.73 1.83 -20.99
C THR A 308 15.94 2.41 -19.60
N ARG A 309 17.04 3.13 -19.37
CA ARG A 309 17.30 3.83 -18.11
C ARG A 309 16.37 5.03 -17.90
N PHE A 310 16.03 5.77 -18.96
CA PHE A 310 14.99 6.81 -18.90
C PHE A 310 13.64 6.21 -18.50
N TYR A 311 13.24 5.13 -19.18
CA TYR A 311 11.99 4.43 -18.89
C TYR A 311 11.94 3.90 -17.44
N LEU A 312 13.05 3.35 -16.94
CA LEU A 312 13.17 2.93 -15.54
C LEU A 312 12.99 4.10 -14.57
N GLY A 313 13.60 5.27 -14.82
CA GLY A 313 13.44 6.45 -13.96
C GLY A 313 11.97 6.89 -13.85
N ILE A 314 11.24 6.90 -14.97
CA ILE A 314 9.79 7.20 -14.99
C ILE A 314 9.02 6.15 -14.19
N ASN A 315 9.33 4.88 -14.39
CA ASN A 315 8.74 3.75 -13.68
C ASN A 315 8.98 3.79 -12.16
N ASN A 316 10.16 4.24 -11.72
CA ASN A 316 10.47 4.45 -10.31
C ASN A 316 9.58 5.56 -9.71
N VAL A 317 9.40 6.68 -10.41
CA VAL A 317 8.50 7.76 -9.99
C VAL A 317 7.05 7.27 -9.89
N LEU A 318 6.56 6.54 -10.91
CA LEU A 318 5.22 5.93 -10.89
C LEU A 318 5.02 5.00 -9.69
N SER A 319 6.04 4.20 -9.36
CA SER A 319 6.02 3.29 -8.21
C SER A 319 5.93 4.03 -6.88
N VAL A 320 6.69 5.13 -6.74
CA VAL A 320 6.67 5.99 -5.56
C VAL A 320 5.34 6.74 -5.43
N ILE A 321 4.76 7.23 -6.53
CA ILE A 321 3.39 7.78 -6.53
C ILE A 321 2.38 6.73 -6.04
N ASN A 322 2.49 5.49 -6.51
CA ASN A 322 1.59 4.42 -6.06
C ASN A 322 1.70 4.18 -4.54
N ALA A 323 2.92 4.08 -4.00
CA ALA A 323 3.14 3.90 -2.56
C ALA A 323 2.65 5.09 -1.72
N SER A 324 2.71 6.31 -2.26
CA SER A 324 2.19 7.54 -1.61
C SER A 324 0.68 7.71 -1.75
N SER A 325 0.06 7.08 -2.75
CA SER A 325 -1.36 7.27 -3.06
C SER A 325 -2.31 6.77 -1.95
N ALA A 326 -1.90 5.76 -1.18
CA ALA A 326 -2.71 5.18 -0.11
C ALA A 326 -3.21 6.24 0.88
N PHE A 327 -2.30 7.07 1.42
CA PHE A 327 -2.66 8.17 2.31
C PHE A 327 -3.59 9.19 1.65
N ILE A 328 -3.26 9.61 0.42
CA ILE A 328 -4.05 10.60 -0.34
C ILE A 328 -5.50 10.13 -0.45
N LEU A 329 -5.69 8.86 -0.83
CA LEU A 329 -7.01 8.27 -1.01
C LEU A 329 -7.81 8.22 0.31
N TYR A 330 -7.18 7.94 1.44
CA TYR A 330 -7.88 8.02 2.74
C TYR A 330 -8.22 9.45 3.13
N SER A 331 -7.32 10.40 2.90
CA SER A 331 -7.52 11.80 3.24
C SER A 331 -8.65 12.44 2.44
N PHE A 332 -8.80 12.11 1.14
CA PHE A 332 -9.88 12.66 0.33
C PHE A 332 -11.22 11.97 0.57
N PHE A 333 -11.22 10.65 0.78
CA PHE A 333 -12.44 9.86 0.68
C PHE A 333 -12.85 9.12 1.96
N GLY A 334 -11.98 9.03 2.96
CA GLY A 334 -12.27 8.42 4.25
C GLY A 334 -12.92 9.40 5.21
N GLU A 335 -14.25 9.41 5.33
CA GLU A 335 -14.98 10.30 6.25
C GLU A 335 -14.47 10.17 7.70
N ARG A 336 -14.43 8.94 8.23
CA ARG A 336 -13.86 8.65 9.56
C ARG A 336 -12.37 8.97 9.69
N PHE A 337 -11.62 8.87 8.58
CA PHE A 337 -10.20 9.21 8.57
C PHE A 337 -10.00 10.72 8.72
N ARG A 338 -10.80 11.53 8.01
CA ARG A 338 -10.81 12.99 8.14
C ARG A 338 -11.26 13.46 9.52
N GLU A 339 -12.27 12.83 10.11
CA GLU A 339 -12.67 13.09 11.50
C GLU A 339 -11.51 12.89 12.47
N MET A 340 -10.77 11.78 12.32
CA MET A 340 -9.61 11.49 13.17
C MET A 340 -8.45 12.46 12.94
N ILE A 341 -8.22 12.93 11.70
CA ILE A 341 -7.26 14.02 11.43
C ILE A 341 -7.65 15.26 12.23
N LEU A 342 -8.91 15.69 12.16
CA LEU A 342 -9.38 16.88 12.89
C LEU A 342 -9.26 16.72 14.40
N VAL A 343 -9.45 15.52 14.94
CA VAL A 343 -9.25 15.27 16.37
C VAL A 343 -7.77 15.41 16.76
N ILE A 344 -6.86 14.89 15.93
CA ILE A 344 -5.41 14.96 16.17
C ILE A 344 -4.89 16.40 16.02
N PHE A 345 -5.31 17.12 14.98
CA PHE A 345 -4.77 18.45 14.66
C PHE A 345 -5.56 19.61 15.28
N CYS A 346 -6.85 19.44 15.59
CA CYS A 346 -7.70 20.51 16.11
C CYS A 346 -8.16 20.29 17.56
N CYS A 347 -7.60 19.29 18.28
CA CYS A 347 -7.89 19.00 19.70
C CYS A 347 -9.39 18.99 20.04
N LYS A 348 -10.25 18.61 19.10
CA LYS A 348 -11.69 18.48 19.37
C LYS A 348 -11.90 17.22 20.19
N ASN A 349 -12.39 17.38 21.42
CA ASN A 349 -12.91 16.25 22.17
C ASN A 349 -14.00 15.58 21.31
N LEU A 350 -13.84 14.28 21.07
CA LEU A 350 -14.93 13.44 20.56
C LEU A 350 -15.97 13.36 21.68
N ASP A 351 -16.79 14.40 21.79
CA ASP A 351 -17.97 14.37 22.62
C ASP A 351 -18.80 13.16 22.19
N ARG A 352 -19.20 12.38 23.19
CA ARG A 352 -20.07 11.22 23.04
C ARG A 352 -21.36 11.68 22.37
N SER A 353 -21.42 11.63 21.05
CA SER A 353 -22.69 11.57 20.33
C SER A 353 -23.22 10.15 20.49
N GLY A 354 -23.65 9.85 21.72
CA GLY A 354 -24.62 8.80 21.97
C GLY A 354 -25.88 9.20 21.21
N SER A 355 -26.23 8.38 20.23
CA SER A 355 -27.52 8.40 19.56
C SER A 355 -28.64 8.64 20.57
N SER A 356 -29.27 9.81 20.44
CA SER A 356 -30.47 10.20 21.16
C SER A 356 -31.56 9.14 20.97
N CYS A 357 -31.83 8.37 22.00
CA CYS A 357 -33.10 7.66 22.13
C CYS A 357 -34.11 8.70 22.65
N ARG A 358 -34.88 9.30 21.74
CA ARG A 358 -36.04 10.11 22.09
C ARG A 358 -37.15 9.18 22.60
N THR A 359 -37.28 9.04 23.91
CA THR A 359 -38.55 8.63 24.52
C THR A 359 -39.30 9.87 24.96
N SER A 360 -40.36 10.20 24.23
CA SER A 360 -41.40 11.12 24.65
C SER A 360 -42.10 10.58 25.89
N ARG A 361 -42.18 11.38 26.96
CA ARG A 361 -43.35 11.46 27.87
C ARG A 361 -43.25 12.72 28.72
N GLN A 362 -44.40 13.32 28.94
CA GLN A 362 -44.64 14.66 29.47
C GLN A 362 -44.33 14.79 30.98
N SER A 363 -43.89 16.00 31.33
CA SER A 363 -43.78 16.80 32.59
C SER A 363 -44.63 16.45 33.84
N PRO A 364 -44.48 17.17 34.98
CA PRO A 364 -43.32 17.84 35.62
C PRO A 364 -43.18 17.52 37.15
N VAL A 365 -42.19 18.09 37.87
CA VAL A 365 -42.29 18.69 39.24
C VAL A 365 -40.90 18.87 39.92
N SER A 366 -40.51 20.14 40.04
CA SER A 366 -39.83 20.90 41.13
C SER A 366 -38.49 20.54 41.82
N ARG A 367 -37.77 21.64 42.15
CA ARG A 367 -36.70 21.95 43.16
C ARG A 367 -35.24 21.79 42.71
N LEU A 368 -34.49 22.90 42.55
CA LEU A 368 -33.61 23.59 43.53
C LEU A 368 -32.52 22.64 44.09
N SER A 369 -31.22 22.94 44.17
CA SER A 369 -30.42 24.17 44.01
C SER A 369 -28.95 23.85 44.37
N ILE A 370 -27.99 24.52 43.71
CA ILE A 370 -26.68 24.98 44.24
C ILE A 370 -25.53 23.94 44.39
N ILE A 371 -24.32 24.47 44.09
CA ILE A 371 -22.94 24.08 44.45
C ILE A 371 -22.12 23.39 43.34
N SER A 372 -21.46 24.22 42.55
CA SER A 372 -20.04 24.03 42.19
C SER A 372 -19.17 24.50 43.37
N PRO A 373 -17.96 23.93 43.55
CA PRO A 373 -16.81 24.62 42.99
C PRO A 373 -15.72 23.71 42.40
N LEU A 374 -15.06 24.25 41.38
CA LEU A 374 -13.62 24.19 41.10
C LEU A 374 -12.82 23.00 41.67
N ILE A 375 -12.42 22.08 40.77
CA ILE A 375 -11.10 21.44 40.87
C ILE A 375 -10.32 21.79 39.60
N LYS A 376 -9.45 22.78 39.77
CA LYS A 376 -8.33 23.08 38.90
C LYS A 376 -7.29 21.99 39.13
N ARG A 377 -6.96 21.17 38.13
CA ARG A 377 -5.70 20.43 38.10
C ARG A 377 -5.18 20.31 36.67
N ASN A 378 -4.12 21.08 36.43
CA ASN A 378 -3.15 20.86 35.36
C ASN A 378 -2.77 19.39 35.29
N SER A 379 -2.69 18.81 34.09
CA SER A 379 -1.82 17.68 33.80
C SER A 379 -1.60 17.56 32.29
N SER A 380 -0.39 17.94 31.91
CA SER A 380 0.41 17.63 30.73
C SER A 380 -0.12 16.58 29.76
N CYS A 381 -0.06 16.94 28.48
CA CYS A 381 -0.17 16.05 27.32
C CYS A 381 0.97 15.01 27.38
N VAL A 382 0.72 13.85 27.99
CA VAL A 382 1.65 12.71 27.94
C VAL A 382 1.14 11.73 26.90
N LEU A 383 1.87 11.72 25.78
CA LEU A 383 1.84 10.72 24.73
C LEU A 383 2.05 9.33 25.36
N SER A 384 0.97 8.59 25.60
CA SER A 384 1.03 7.22 26.12
C SER A 384 0.69 6.24 24.99
N LEU A 385 1.74 5.67 24.39
CA LEU A 385 1.68 4.39 23.70
C LEU A 385 1.01 3.36 24.63
N PRO A 386 0.01 2.57 24.19
CA PRO A 386 -0.50 1.51 25.04
C PRO A 386 0.46 0.31 24.97
N LEU A 387 1.36 0.25 25.94
CA LEU A 387 2.06 -0.96 26.38
C LEU A 387 1.05 -1.96 26.93
N VAL A 388 1.19 -3.19 26.44
CA VAL A 388 0.44 -4.39 26.84
C VAL A 388 0.74 -4.69 28.32
N ILE A 389 -0.21 -4.44 29.23
CA ILE A 389 -0.21 -5.10 30.55
C ILE A 389 -1.61 -5.60 30.90
N ARG A 390 -1.64 -6.92 31.05
CA ARG A 390 -2.69 -7.82 31.49
C ARG A 390 -3.04 -7.53 32.96
N LYS A 391 -4.30 -7.22 33.31
CA LYS A 391 -4.82 -7.41 34.68
C LYS A 391 -6.23 -8.00 34.71
N LYS A 392 -6.37 -8.84 35.74
CA LYS A 392 -7.42 -9.81 36.11
C LYS A 392 -8.86 -9.32 35.97
N LYS A 393 -9.70 -10.22 35.45
CA LYS A 393 -11.16 -10.19 35.48
C LYS A 393 -11.64 -10.48 36.90
N GLN A 394 -12.35 -9.54 37.52
CA GLN A 394 -13.19 -9.80 38.68
C GLN A 394 -14.58 -10.22 38.16
N LYS A 395 -15.10 -11.31 38.72
CA LYS A 395 -16.40 -11.92 38.38
C LYS A 395 -17.53 -10.94 38.69
N GLU A 396 -18.33 -10.61 37.68
CA GLU A 396 -19.74 -10.28 37.84
C GLU A 396 -20.55 -11.20 36.92
N SER A 397 -21.56 -11.81 37.51
CA SER A 397 -22.38 -12.88 36.97
C SER A 397 -23.49 -12.28 36.11
N CYS A 398 -23.50 -12.58 34.81
CA CYS A 398 -24.71 -12.46 34.00
C CYS A 398 -25.17 -13.88 33.66
N MET A 399 -26.33 -14.27 34.19
CA MET A 399 -27.00 -15.52 33.85
C MET A 399 -27.21 -15.59 32.33
N LEU A 400 -26.83 -16.72 31.74
CA LEU A 400 -27.29 -17.13 30.41
C LEU A 400 -28.68 -17.76 30.56
N PRO A 401 -29.62 -17.54 29.63
CA PRO A 401 -30.88 -18.27 29.63
C PRO A 401 -30.63 -19.75 29.31
N ASN A 402 -31.37 -20.63 29.98
CA ASN A 402 -31.25 -22.09 29.87
C ASN A 402 -31.61 -22.59 28.46
N GLU A 403 -30.89 -23.62 27.99
CA GLU A 403 -31.07 -24.28 26.67
C GLU A 403 -32.49 -24.86 26.42
N GLU A 404 -33.35 -24.89 27.44
CA GLU A 404 -34.76 -25.30 27.32
C GLU A 404 -35.68 -24.18 26.81
N GLU A 405 -35.39 -22.90 27.12
CA GLU A 405 -36.19 -21.76 26.60
C GLU A 405 -35.91 -21.51 25.11
N GLU A 406 -34.67 -21.73 24.65
CA GLU A 406 -34.31 -21.55 23.23
C GLU A 406 -34.95 -22.64 22.33
N LYS A 407 -35.18 -23.83 22.87
CA LYS A 407 -35.93 -24.90 22.18
C LYS A 407 -37.43 -24.61 22.12
N ASP A 408 -38.02 -24.03 23.15
CA ASP A 408 -39.46 -23.71 23.16
C ASP A 408 -39.81 -22.51 22.26
N VAL A 409 -38.92 -21.51 22.18
CA VAL A 409 -39.05 -20.37 21.25
C VAL A 409 -38.92 -20.82 19.79
N ASN A 410 -37.96 -21.72 19.48
CA ASN A 410 -37.84 -22.28 18.13
C ASN A 410 -39.04 -23.16 17.74
N LYS A 411 -39.61 -23.91 18.69
CA LYS A 411 -40.80 -24.74 18.44
C LYS A 411 -42.05 -23.88 18.17
N LYS A 412 -42.20 -22.76 18.90
CA LYS A 412 -43.27 -21.76 18.67
C LYS A 412 -43.10 -21.01 17.35
N MET A 413 -41.88 -20.67 16.93
CA MET A 413 -41.63 -20.05 15.61
C MET A 413 -41.95 -20.99 14.43
N VAL A 414 -41.62 -22.29 14.55
CA VAL A 414 -41.95 -23.29 13.51
C VAL A 414 -43.46 -23.51 13.40
N LEU A 415 -44.19 -23.46 14.52
CA LEU A 415 -45.66 -23.52 14.51
C LEU A 415 -46.29 -22.28 13.88
N LEU A 416 -45.73 -21.08 14.12
CA LEU A 416 -46.17 -19.83 13.50
C LEU A 416 -45.92 -19.79 11.98
N GLU A 417 -44.79 -20.32 11.51
CA GLU A 417 -44.53 -20.45 10.06
C GLU A 417 -45.46 -21.46 9.38
N LYS A 418 -45.88 -22.52 10.09
CA LYS A 418 -46.85 -23.48 9.55
C LYS A 418 -48.24 -22.87 9.46
N SER A 419 -48.70 -22.14 10.47
CA SER A 419 -50.01 -21.47 10.42
C SER A 419 -50.07 -20.33 9.41
N LEU A 420 -48.98 -19.59 9.20
CA LEU A 420 -48.91 -18.58 8.13
C LEU A 420 -48.96 -19.19 6.71
N ARG A 421 -48.32 -20.34 6.49
CA ARG A 421 -48.42 -21.07 5.20
C ARG A 421 -49.81 -21.63 4.93
N THR A 422 -50.53 -22.08 5.96
CA THR A 422 -51.92 -22.51 5.82
C THR A 422 -52.83 -21.32 5.49
N TYR A 423 -52.56 -20.14 6.07
CA TYR A 423 -53.32 -18.92 5.79
C TYR A 423 -53.13 -18.42 4.35
N ASP A 424 -51.90 -18.47 3.81
CA ASP A 424 -51.61 -18.09 2.43
C ASP A 424 -52.21 -19.08 1.41
N ASN A 425 -52.25 -20.37 1.72
CA ASN A 425 -52.87 -21.38 0.85
C ASN A 425 -54.41 -21.25 0.78
N VAL A 426 -55.07 -20.87 1.88
CA VAL A 426 -56.52 -20.61 1.89
C VAL A 426 -56.86 -19.30 1.17
N ARG A 427 -55.96 -18.32 1.16
CA ARG A 427 -56.14 -17.06 0.43
C ARG A 427 -56.04 -17.22 -1.10
N CYS A 428 -55.27 -18.19 -1.58
CA CYS A 428 -55.16 -18.50 -3.01
C CYS A 428 -56.34 -19.33 -3.56
N SER A 429 -57.10 -20.03 -2.72
CA SER A 429 -58.26 -20.83 -3.15
C SER A 429 -59.59 -20.05 -3.23
N VAL A 430 -59.65 -18.81 -2.71
CA VAL A 430 -60.86 -17.95 -2.74
C VAL A 430 -60.81 -16.91 -3.88
N SER A 431 -59.76 -16.94 -4.72
CA SER A 431 -59.55 -16.02 -5.85
C SER A 431 -59.57 -16.70 -7.22
N LYS A 432 -60.24 -17.85 -7.34
CA LYS A 432 -60.51 -18.51 -8.63
C LYS A 432 -61.98 -18.84 -8.77
#